data_AF-A0A239BQJ3-F1
#
_entry.id   AF-A0A239BQJ3-F1
#
_cell.length_a   1.000
_cell.length_b   1.000
_cell.length_c   1.000
_cell.angle_alpha   90.00
_cell.angle_beta   90.00
_cell.angle_gamma   90.00
#
_symmetry.space_group_name_H-M   'P 1'
#
loop_
_entity.id
_entity.type
_entity.pdbx_description
1 polymer ?
#
loop_
_entity_poly.entity_id
_entity_poly.type
_entity_poly.pdbx_seq_one_letter_code
_entity_poly.pdbx_strand_id
1 'polypeptide(L)'
;MPPAPVAMPDAGNQHHESITSMSSNAPSGREPEATRVAVVMQRTPLNSRWQPYAWKPIDVIPDPFGDGSMRCLRQDEADSRWLFPGFEVRLFSDEAEGYFLNIDSPQPGWFVMWRMEEVDGGEIAVPKHVTLSYHEASRLMDGGERVDSLPAPAEIVEQLAAFVRDFYKPEPKRKRRKPSFEGGEQVAQMASDEKDIHGR
;
A
#
# COMPACT_ATOMS: atom_id res chain seq x y z
N MET A 1 -65.06 -18.60 47.50
CA MET A 1 -63.98 -19.60 47.29
C MET A 1 -63.03 -19.07 46.23
N PRO A 2 -61.71 -19.08 46.46
CA PRO A 2 -60.65 -18.56 45.56
C PRO A 2 -60.05 -19.72 44.70
N PRO A 3 -58.95 -19.59 43.91
CA PRO A 3 -57.60 -19.02 44.21
C PRO A 3 -57.26 -17.78 43.34
N ALA A 4 -56.51 -16.76 43.79
CA ALA A 4 -55.10 -16.67 44.25
C ALA A 4 -54.07 -16.47 43.09
N PRO A 5 -53.28 -15.37 43.09
CA PRO A 5 -52.21 -15.16 42.11
C PRO A 5 -50.94 -15.94 42.47
N VAL A 6 -50.22 -16.44 41.47
CA VAL A 6 -48.91 -17.08 41.65
C VAL A 6 -47.85 -16.04 41.96
N ALA A 7 -47.18 -16.20 43.10
CA ALA A 7 -45.88 -15.60 43.35
C ALA A 7 -44.78 -16.56 42.86
N MET A 8 -43.78 -16.03 42.15
CA MET A 8 -42.48 -16.67 42.02
C MET A 8 -41.45 -15.76 42.70
N PRO A 9 -40.87 -16.19 43.84
CA PRO A 9 -39.53 -15.80 44.20
C PRO A 9 -38.54 -16.74 43.51
N ASP A 10 -37.39 -16.22 43.08
CA ASP A 10 -36.16 -16.99 43.27
C ASP A 10 -35.07 -16.07 43.81
N ALA A 11 -34.25 -16.63 44.68
CA ALA A 11 -33.21 -15.93 45.40
C ALA A 11 -31.92 -15.90 44.57
N GLY A 12 -31.10 -14.88 44.79
CA GLY A 12 -29.70 -14.98 44.37
C GLY A 12 -28.95 -15.98 45.25
N ASN A 13 -27.94 -16.64 44.68
CA ASN A 13 -26.67 -16.74 45.40
C ASN A 13 -25.46 -16.70 44.45
N GLN A 14 -24.32 -16.40 45.05
CA GLN A 14 -23.06 -15.99 44.45
C GLN A 14 -22.05 -17.15 44.31
N HIS A 15 -20.87 -16.83 43.76
CA HIS A 15 -19.63 -17.63 43.74
C HIS A 15 -19.68 -18.85 42.78
N HIS A 16 -18.65 -19.23 42.01
CA HIS A 16 -17.25 -18.78 41.85
C HIS A 16 -16.92 -18.77 40.32
N GLU A 17 -15.72 -18.50 39.78
CA GLU A 17 -14.36 -18.35 40.33
C GLU A 17 -13.54 -17.35 39.47
N SER A 18 -12.26 -17.12 39.80
CA SER A 18 -11.38 -16.18 39.08
C SER A 18 -10.71 -16.79 37.83
N ILE A 19 -10.81 -16.11 36.69
CA ILE A 19 -9.74 -16.11 35.69
C ILE A 19 -9.34 -14.67 35.42
N THR A 20 -8.20 -14.28 36.00
CA THR A 20 -7.48 -13.08 35.60
C THR A 20 -6.99 -13.29 34.17
N SER A 21 -7.79 -12.86 33.19
CA SER A 21 -7.26 -12.62 31.85
C SER A 21 -6.16 -11.59 31.99
N MET A 22 -4.92 -12.03 31.77
CA MET A 22 -3.81 -11.11 31.59
C MET A 22 -4.13 -10.28 30.35
N SER A 23 -4.60 -9.06 30.54
CA SER A 23 -4.67 -8.10 29.44
C SER A 23 -3.25 -7.94 28.91
N SER A 24 -3.00 -8.55 27.74
CA SER A 24 -1.83 -8.26 26.94
C SER A 24 -1.91 -6.79 26.57
N ASN A 25 -1.23 -5.97 27.37
CA ASN A 25 -1.11 -4.53 27.14
C ASN A 25 -0.18 -4.32 25.95
N ALA A 26 -0.69 -4.64 24.75
CA ALA A 26 -0.17 -4.05 23.54
C ALA A 26 -0.14 -2.54 23.76
N PRO A 27 0.92 -1.82 23.34
CA PRO A 27 0.85 -0.37 23.30
C PRO A 27 -0.42 -0.02 22.52
N SER A 28 -1.21 0.92 23.02
CA SER A 28 -2.34 1.50 22.31
C SER A 28 -1.82 2.33 21.13
N GLY A 29 -1.24 1.63 20.15
CA GLY A 29 -0.87 2.18 18.87
C GLY A 29 -2.14 2.68 18.24
N ARG A 30 -2.13 3.96 17.86
CA ARG A 30 -3.16 4.57 17.05
C ARG A 30 -3.37 3.66 15.84
N GLU A 31 -4.52 2.99 15.75
CA GLU A 31 -4.88 2.28 14.53
C GLU A 31 -4.77 3.29 13.38
N PRO A 32 -4.10 2.93 12.27
CA PRO A 32 -3.85 3.87 11.18
C PRO A 32 -5.19 4.36 10.65
N GLU A 33 -5.47 5.64 10.90
CA GLU A 33 -6.73 6.28 10.57
C GLU A 33 -6.93 6.23 9.05
N ALA A 34 -7.99 5.56 8.63
CA ALA A 34 -8.15 5.20 7.23
C ALA A 34 -8.53 6.42 6.38
N THR A 35 -7.68 6.77 5.42
CA THR A 35 -7.94 7.87 4.49
C THR A 35 -8.88 7.38 3.40
N ARG A 36 -10.10 7.94 3.36
CA ARG A 36 -11.07 7.64 2.30
C ARG A 36 -10.90 8.58 1.12
N VAL A 37 -10.80 8.01 -0.07
CA VAL A 37 -10.59 8.76 -1.32
C VAL A 37 -11.46 8.25 -2.46
N ALA A 38 -11.69 9.11 -3.43
CA ALA A 38 -12.32 8.80 -4.70
C ALA A 38 -11.34 9.12 -5.85
N VAL A 39 -11.31 8.27 -6.86
CA VAL A 39 -10.44 8.43 -8.04
C VAL A 39 -11.23 9.06 -9.17
N VAL A 40 -10.66 10.09 -9.82
CA VAL A 40 -11.19 10.64 -11.07
C VAL A 40 -10.44 10.05 -12.26
N MET A 41 -11.12 9.27 -13.09
CA MET A 41 -10.61 8.79 -14.37
C MET A 41 -11.01 9.73 -15.51
N GLN A 42 -10.09 9.97 -16.43
CA GLN A 42 -10.32 10.72 -17.66
C GLN A 42 -10.23 9.78 -18.87
N ARG A 43 -11.19 9.90 -19.78
CA ARG A 43 -11.13 9.39 -21.15
C ARG A 43 -10.89 10.55 -22.10
N THR A 44 -9.84 10.46 -22.92
CA THR A 44 -9.47 11.47 -23.92
C THR A 44 -9.47 10.80 -25.30
N PRO A 45 -10.10 11.39 -26.34
CA PRO A 45 -10.01 10.86 -27.70
C PRO A 45 -8.57 10.95 -28.22
N LEU A 46 -8.17 9.93 -28.98
CA LEU A 46 -6.90 9.87 -29.69
C LEU A 46 -7.14 9.85 -31.19
N ASN A 47 -6.25 10.51 -31.94
CA ASN A 47 -6.22 10.39 -33.40
C ASN A 47 -5.54 9.06 -33.82
N SER A 48 -6.14 7.93 -33.44
CA SER A 48 -5.63 6.58 -33.71
C SER A 48 -6.77 5.64 -34.10
N ARG A 49 -6.61 4.99 -35.26
CA ARG A 49 -7.57 4.01 -35.81
C ARG A 49 -7.68 2.70 -35.01
N TRP A 50 -6.70 2.41 -34.15
CA TRP A 50 -6.61 1.14 -33.40
C TRP A 50 -6.90 1.31 -31.91
N GLN A 51 -6.76 2.53 -31.38
CA GLN A 51 -7.07 2.87 -30.01
C GLN A 51 -7.67 4.29 -29.99
N PRO A 52 -8.99 4.44 -30.21
CA PRO A 52 -9.61 5.74 -30.39
C PRO A 52 -9.67 6.59 -29.11
N TYR A 53 -9.33 6.04 -27.94
CA TYR A 53 -9.32 6.76 -26.66
C TYR A 53 -8.15 6.30 -25.77
N ALA A 54 -7.58 7.24 -25.03
CA ALA A 54 -6.73 6.97 -23.87
C ALA A 54 -7.56 7.07 -22.59
N TRP A 55 -7.20 6.25 -21.61
CA TRP A 55 -7.68 6.37 -20.24
C TRP A 55 -6.49 6.60 -19.30
N LYS A 56 -6.70 7.41 -18.27
CA LYS A 56 -5.76 7.63 -17.15
C LYS A 56 -6.51 8.12 -15.91
N PRO A 57 -6.01 7.88 -14.69
CA PRO A 57 -6.42 8.67 -13.55
C PRO A 57 -5.89 10.11 -13.72
N ILE A 58 -6.62 11.09 -13.20
CA ILE A 58 -6.22 12.51 -13.24
C ILE A 58 -6.29 13.20 -11.88
N ASP A 59 -6.98 12.62 -10.91
CA ASP A 59 -7.11 13.17 -9.57
C ASP A 59 -7.46 12.07 -8.55
N VAL A 60 -7.09 12.29 -7.29
CA VAL A 60 -7.47 11.46 -6.13
C VAL A 60 -7.92 12.42 -5.04
N ILE A 61 -9.23 12.49 -4.82
CA ILE A 61 -9.89 13.49 -3.97
C ILE A 61 -10.42 12.85 -2.68
N PRO A 62 -10.56 13.61 -1.57
CA PRO A 62 -11.19 13.10 -0.36
C PRO A 62 -12.62 12.60 -0.60
N ASP A 63 -12.97 11.46 -0.01
CA ASP A 63 -14.30 10.85 -0.06
C ASP A 63 -14.84 10.61 1.36
N PRO A 64 -15.34 11.65 2.05
CA PRO A 64 -15.73 11.54 3.45
C PRO A 64 -16.91 10.59 3.68
N PHE A 65 -17.76 10.39 2.66
CA PHE A 65 -18.91 9.51 2.76
C PHE A 65 -18.50 8.06 2.46
N GLY A 66 -17.71 7.82 1.41
CA GLY A 66 -17.23 6.50 1.03
C GLY A 66 -18.31 5.58 0.46
N ASP A 67 -19.54 6.07 0.31
CA ASP A 67 -20.67 5.40 -0.32
C ASP A 67 -21.06 6.07 -1.64
N GLY A 68 -21.42 5.25 -2.61
CA GLY A 68 -21.86 5.72 -3.92
C GLY A 68 -21.50 4.78 -5.04
N SER A 69 -22.22 4.92 -6.16
CA SER A 69 -21.82 4.33 -7.43
C SER A 69 -20.84 5.24 -8.18
N MET A 70 -20.14 4.64 -9.12
CA MET A 70 -19.43 5.36 -10.18
C MET A 70 -20.36 6.40 -10.84
N ARG A 71 -19.88 7.63 -11.05
CA ARG A 71 -20.65 8.71 -11.68
C ARG A 71 -19.87 9.50 -12.71
N CYS A 72 -20.52 9.83 -13.83
CA CYS A 72 -19.98 10.77 -14.81
C CYS A 72 -19.99 12.19 -14.22
N LEU A 73 -18.84 12.87 -14.23
CA LEU A 73 -18.69 14.27 -13.79
C LEU A 73 -18.78 15.25 -14.96
N ARG A 74 -18.34 14.84 -16.15
CA ARG A 74 -18.27 15.67 -17.36
C ARG A 74 -18.19 14.76 -18.59
N GLN A 75 -18.84 15.16 -19.68
CA GLN A 75 -18.81 14.44 -20.95
C GLN A 75 -18.85 15.44 -22.11
N ASP A 76 -17.66 15.80 -22.59
CA ASP A 76 -17.47 16.75 -23.69
C ASP A 76 -16.73 16.06 -24.85
N GLU A 77 -16.71 16.68 -26.03
CA GLU A 77 -15.96 16.19 -27.19
C GLU A 77 -14.44 16.07 -26.92
N ALA A 78 -13.91 16.93 -26.04
CA ALA A 78 -12.48 16.98 -25.72
C ALA A 78 -12.05 15.97 -24.64
N ASP A 79 -12.88 15.75 -23.62
CA ASP A 79 -12.64 14.75 -22.58
C ASP A 79 -13.93 14.35 -21.83
N SER A 80 -13.95 13.13 -21.30
CA SER A 80 -14.98 12.65 -20.37
C SER A 80 -14.35 12.27 -19.03
N ARG A 81 -15.01 12.56 -17.92
CA ARG A 81 -14.49 12.34 -16.56
C ARG A 81 -15.48 11.57 -15.70
N TRP A 82 -14.97 10.58 -14.99
CA TRP A 82 -15.76 9.64 -14.19
C TRP A 82 -15.16 9.55 -12.79
N LEU A 83 -15.99 9.70 -11.75
CA LEU A 83 -15.58 9.52 -10.36
C LEU A 83 -15.90 8.11 -9.90
N PHE A 84 -14.93 7.49 -9.22
CA PHE A 84 -15.04 6.21 -8.56
C PHE A 84 -14.83 6.43 -7.04
N PRO A 85 -15.90 6.44 -6.23
CA PRO A 85 -15.82 6.56 -4.77
C PRO A 85 -15.43 5.24 -4.09
N GLY A 86 -15.24 5.28 -2.77
CA GLY A 86 -15.17 4.09 -1.93
C GLY A 86 -13.79 3.43 -1.78
N PHE A 87 -12.69 4.14 -2.05
CA PHE A 87 -11.34 3.62 -1.75
C PHE A 87 -10.93 3.99 -0.33
N GLU A 88 -10.55 2.98 0.44
CA GLU A 88 -10.07 3.14 1.81
C GLU A 88 -8.57 2.80 1.87
N VAL A 89 -7.73 3.82 2.08
CA VAL A 89 -6.27 3.68 2.17
C VAL A 89 -5.87 3.62 3.64
N ARG A 90 -5.16 2.57 4.03
CA ARG A 90 -4.57 2.39 5.36
C ARG A 90 -3.06 2.25 5.27
N LEU A 91 -2.34 2.76 6.25
CA LEU A 91 -0.88 2.67 6.33
C LEU A 91 -0.47 1.51 7.23
N PHE A 92 0.38 0.60 6.74
CA PHE A 92 0.85 -0.57 7.48
C PHE A 92 2.36 -0.48 7.77
N SER A 93 2.78 -0.93 8.96
CA SER A 93 4.15 -0.72 9.43
C SER A 93 5.20 -1.61 8.77
N ASP A 94 4.78 -2.71 8.15
CA ASP A 94 5.59 -3.57 7.27
C ASP A 94 5.85 -2.93 5.89
N GLU A 95 4.93 -2.09 5.41
CA GLU A 95 5.10 -1.29 4.17
C GLU A 95 5.86 0.04 4.38
N ALA A 96 6.39 0.29 5.59
CA ALA A 96 7.06 1.56 5.93
C ALA A 96 8.27 1.91 5.05
N GLU A 97 9.00 0.92 4.52
CA GLU A 97 10.07 1.16 3.53
C GLU A 97 9.50 1.59 2.17
N GLY A 98 8.37 1.01 1.75
CA GLY A 98 7.67 1.38 0.52
C GLY A 98 7.10 2.80 0.58
N TYR A 99 6.66 3.24 1.75
CA TYR A 99 6.26 4.63 2.01
C TYR A 99 7.46 5.58 2.03
N PHE A 100 8.60 5.19 2.61
CA PHE A 100 9.83 5.98 2.58
C PHE A 100 10.30 6.22 1.13
N LEU A 101 10.31 5.18 0.28
CA LEU A 101 10.66 5.28 -1.14
C LEU A 101 9.72 6.20 -1.94
N ASN A 102 8.45 6.30 -1.55
CA ASN A 102 7.52 7.25 -2.16
C ASN A 102 7.88 8.70 -1.81
N ILE A 103 8.18 8.98 -0.53
CA ILE A 103 8.59 10.32 -0.05
C ILE A 103 9.94 10.76 -0.63
N ASP A 104 10.90 9.85 -0.77
CA ASP A 104 12.23 10.11 -1.35
C ASP A 104 12.18 10.28 -2.89
N SER A 105 11.03 10.00 -3.52
CA SER A 105 10.85 10.17 -4.96
C SER A 105 10.74 11.64 -5.38
N PRO A 106 11.03 11.99 -6.66
CA PRO A 106 10.92 13.37 -7.14
C PRO A 106 9.49 13.96 -7.11
N GLN A 107 8.46 13.12 -7.06
CA GLN A 107 7.05 13.52 -6.97
C GLN A 107 6.29 12.48 -6.12
N PRO A 108 6.29 12.62 -4.77
CA PRO A 108 5.54 11.74 -3.88
C PRO A 108 4.05 11.73 -4.22
N GLY A 109 3.47 10.55 -4.31
CA GLY A 109 2.20 10.38 -5.00
C GLY A 109 1.37 9.18 -4.62
N TRP A 110 0.11 9.22 -5.04
CA TRP A 110 -0.79 8.08 -5.11
C TRP A 110 -0.37 7.17 -6.26
N PHE A 111 -0.43 5.87 -6.03
CA PHE A 111 -0.40 4.85 -7.09
C PHE A 111 -1.80 4.29 -7.27
N VAL A 112 -2.35 4.44 -8.47
CA VAL A 112 -3.71 4.01 -8.82
C VAL A 112 -3.63 2.85 -9.79
N MET A 113 -4.01 1.66 -9.33
CA MET A 113 -4.16 0.49 -10.18
C MET A 113 -5.56 0.44 -10.78
N TRP A 114 -5.66 0.21 -12.09
CA TRP A 114 -6.92 0.19 -12.83
C TRP A 114 -6.93 -0.85 -13.94
N ARG A 115 -8.14 -1.30 -14.32
CA ARG A 115 -8.36 -2.27 -15.40
C ARG A 115 -9.41 -1.75 -16.38
N MET A 116 -9.37 -2.23 -17.62
CA MET A 116 -10.48 -2.03 -18.56
C MET A 116 -11.58 -3.03 -18.24
N GLU A 117 -12.82 -2.56 -18.12
CA GLU A 117 -14.01 -3.39 -17.92
C GLU A 117 -15.13 -2.94 -18.87
N GLU A 118 -16.02 -3.87 -19.23
CA GLU A 118 -17.20 -3.59 -20.03
C GLU A 118 -18.37 -3.22 -19.11
N VAL A 119 -18.89 -1.99 -19.25
CA VAL A 119 -20.04 -1.48 -18.50
C VAL A 119 -21.02 -0.86 -19.49
N ASP A 120 -22.29 -1.29 -19.44
CA ASP A 120 -23.37 -0.83 -20.33
C ASP A 120 -23.01 -0.88 -21.83
N GLY A 121 -22.20 -1.87 -22.25
CA GLY A 121 -21.74 -2.04 -23.62
C GLY A 121 -20.59 -1.11 -24.06
N GLY A 122 -19.94 -0.43 -23.11
CA GLY A 122 -18.76 0.41 -23.35
C GLY A 122 -17.56 -0.01 -22.49
N GLU A 123 -16.36 0.07 -23.07
CA GLU A 123 -15.12 -0.12 -22.31
C GLU A 123 -14.79 1.11 -21.45
N ILE A 124 -14.62 0.90 -20.15
CA ILE A 124 -14.26 1.91 -19.15
C ILE A 124 -13.05 1.47 -18.32
N ALA A 125 -12.17 2.42 -18.01
CA ALA A 125 -11.09 2.19 -17.06
C ALA A 125 -11.61 2.33 -15.62
N VAL A 126 -11.66 1.22 -14.90
CA VAL A 126 -12.16 1.11 -13.53
C VAL A 126 -10.98 0.98 -12.57
N PRO A 127 -10.74 1.93 -11.65
CA PRO A 127 -9.77 1.81 -10.58
C PRO A 127 -10.14 0.64 -9.65
N LYS A 128 -9.14 -0.11 -9.20
CA LYS A 128 -9.29 -1.30 -8.36
C LYS A 128 -8.51 -1.23 -7.05
N HIS A 129 -7.45 -0.44 -7.00
CA HIS A 129 -6.64 -0.26 -5.80
C HIS A 129 -5.94 1.10 -5.82
N VAL A 130 -5.81 1.72 -4.65
CA VAL A 130 -5.09 2.99 -4.44
C VAL A 130 -4.15 2.78 -3.27
N THR A 131 -2.87 3.10 -3.44
CA THR A 131 -1.85 2.96 -2.38
C THR A 131 -0.85 4.12 -2.40
N LEU A 132 -0.18 4.30 -1.27
CA LEU A 132 0.99 5.16 -1.09
C LEU A 132 2.30 4.34 -0.97
N SER A 133 2.26 3.00 -0.98
CA SER A 133 3.46 2.17 -0.96
C SER A 133 4.03 1.99 -2.36
N TYR A 134 5.31 2.37 -2.52
CA TYR A 134 6.08 2.05 -3.72
C TYR A 134 6.22 0.53 -3.93
N HIS A 135 6.28 -0.26 -2.85
CA HIS A 135 6.39 -1.72 -2.95
C HIS A 135 5.08 -2.37 -3.40
N GLU A 136 3.92 -1.94 -2.89
CA GLU A 136 2.62 -2.40 -3.40
C GLU A 136 2.46 -2.07 -4.89
N ALA A 137 2.76 -0.82 -5.28
CA ALA A 137 2.74 -0.40 -6.68
C ALA A 137 3.68 -1.25 -7.55
N SER A 138 4.89 -1.55 -7.09
CA SER A 138 5.85 -2.41 -7.79
C SER A 138 5.32 -3.82 -7.98
N ARG A 139 4.79 -4.45 -6.92
CA ARG A 139 4.23 -5.81 -6.98
C ARG A 139 3.01 -5.90 -7.93
N LEU A 140 2.22 -4.85 -8.02
CA LEU A 140 1.10 -4.75 -8.97
C LEU A 140 1.59 -4.66 -10.42
N MET A 141 2.60 -3.83 -10.69
CA MET A 141 3.23 -3.73 -12.02
C MET A 141 3.94 -5.03 -12.43
N ASP A 142 4.65 -5.69 -11.52
CA ASP A 142 5.28 -7.00 -11.75
C ASP A 142 4.23 -8.09 -12.03
N GLY A 143 3.02 -7.95 -11.48
CA GLY A 143 1.84 -8.77 -11.79
C GLY A 143 1.18 -8.46 -13.15
N GLY A 144 1.65 -7.45 -13.88
CA GLY A 144 1.11 -7.03 -15.17
C GLY A 144 -0.09 -6.07 -15.10
N GLU A 145 -0.41 -5.52 -13.92
CA GLU A 145 -1.47 -4.54 -13.76
C GLU A 145 -1.07 -3.16 -14.32
N ARG A 146 -2.06 -2.36 -14.74
CA ARG A 146 -1.82 -0.95 -15.08
C ARG A 146 -1.84 -0.12 -13.80
N VAL A 147 -0.71 0.51 -13.50
CA VAL A 147 -0.56 1.43 -12.37
C VAL A 147 -0.05 2.76 -12.89
N ASP A 148 -0.81 3.83 -12.64
CA ASP A 148 -0.39 5.20 -12.91
C ASP A 148 -0.14 5.93 -11.58
N SER A 149 0.77 6.91 -11.58
CA SER A 149 1.03 7.76 -10.42
C SER A 149 0.44 9.16 -10.57
N LEU A 150 -0.01 9.72 -9.44
CA LEU A 150 -0.52 11.10 -9.33
C LEU A 150 0.10 11.79 -8.11
N PRO A 151 0.56 13.05 -8.21
CA PRO A 151 1.08 13.78 -7.06
C PRO A 151 0.07 13.82 -5.90
N ALA A 152 0.53 13.52 -4.69
CA ALA A 152 -0.30 13.56 -3.51
C ALA A 152 -0.37 15.00 -2.95
N PRO A 153 -1.51 15.43 -2.36
CA PRO A 153 -1.59 16.69 -1.64
C PRO A 153 -0.53 16.76 -0.52
N ALA A 154 0.00 17.96 -0.25
CA ALA A 154 1.05 18.15 0.75
C ALA A 154 0.68 17.57 2.13
N GLU A 155 -0.58 17.71 2.55
CA GLU A 155 -1.12 17.12 3.78
C GLU A 155 -0.95 15.60 3.84
N ILE A 156 -1.20 14.89 2.73
CA ILE A 156 -1.05 13.43 2.63
C ILE A 156 0.43 13.04 2.71
N VAL A 157 1.31 13.81 2.05
CA VAL A 157 2.76 13.60 2.12
C VAL A 157 3.29 13.84 3.54
N GLU A 158 2.77 14.86 4.25
CA GLU A 158 3.11 15.14 5.65
C GLU A 158 2.64 14.02 6.60
N GLN A 159 1.41 13.50 6.41
CA GLN A 159 0.90 12.36 7.16
C GLN A 159 1.75 11.10 6.92
N LEU A 160 2.08 10.81 5.65
CA LEU A 160 2.94 9.68 5.27
C LEU A 160 4.34 9.83 5.88
N ALA A 161 4.91 11.04 5.88
CA ALA A 161 6.22 11.33 6.46
C ALA A 161 6.22 11.27 8.00
N ALA A 162 5.11 11.56 8.67
CA ALA A 162 4.95 11.30 10.10
C ALA A 162 4.93 9.78 10.38
N PHE A 163 4.12 9.02 9.62
CA PHE A 163 4.05 7.56 9.75
C PHE A 163 5.42 6.89 9.51
N VAL A 164 6.11 7.26 8.44
CA VAL A 164 7.46 6.74 8.13
C VAL A 164 8.45 7.06 9.25
N ARG A 165 8.39 8.25 9.87
CA ARG A 165 9.28 8.60 10.99
C ARG A 165 9.09 7.72 12.23
N ASP A 166 7.86 7.28 12.48
CA ASP A 166 7.51 6.47 13.66
C ASP A 166 7.76 4.96 13.42
N PHE A 167 7.55 4.48 12.19
CA PHE A 167 7.58 3.05 11.85
C PHE A 167 8.78 2.59 11.02
N TYR A 168 9.36 3.42 10.15
CA TYR A 168 10.54 3.02 9.35
C TYR A 168 11.81 3.02 10.19
N LYS A 169 12.32 1.83 10.47
CA LYS A 169 13.59 1.61 11.16
C LYS A 169 14.56 0.96 10.17
N PRO A 170 15.33 1.76 9.41
CA PRO A 170 16.28 1.20 8.44
C PRO A 170 17.25 0.29 9.17
N GLU A 171 17.35 -0.97 8.75
CA GLU A 171 18.34 -1.88 9.32
C GLU A 171 19.74 -1.25 9.15
N PRO A 172 20.57 -1.20 10.22
CA PRO A 172 21.89 -0.61 10.13
C PRO A 172 22.73 -1.46 9.17
N LYS A 173 22.86 -1.00 7.91
CA LYS A 173 23.52 -1.69 6.80
C LYS A 173 24.90 -2.19 7.22
N ARG A 174 24.97 -3.44 7.68
CA ARG A 174 26.21 -4.11 8.03
C ARG A 174 27.05 -4.18 6.76
N LYS A 175 28.10 -3.36 6.69
CA LYS A 175 29.10 -3.43 5.63
C LYS A 175 29.68 -4.85 5.64
N ARG A 176 29.17 -5.72 4.76
CA ARG A 176 29.70 -7.05 4.52
C ARG A 176 31.10 -6.86 3.95
N ARG A 177 32.10 -6.88 4.84
CA ARG A 177 33.51 -6.93 4.44
C ARG A 177 33.63 -8.11 3.48
N LYS A 178 34.10 -7.85 2.26
CA LYS A 178 34.49 -8.95 1.36
C LYS A 178 35.50 -9.79 2.15
N PRO A 179 35.38 -11.13 2.21
CA PRO A 179 36.43 -11.93 2.81
C PRO A 179 37.75 -11.56 2.12
N SER A 180 38.74 -11.16 2.92
CA SER A 180 40.08 -10.89 2.43
C SER A 180 40.59 -12.15 1.75
N PHE A 181 41.17 -12.01 0.57
CA PHE A 181 41.66 -13.14 -0.21
C PHE A 181 42.96 -13.65 0.41
N GLU A 182 42.86 -14.51 1.43
CA GLU A 182 44.00 -15.19 2.07
C GLU A 182 44.73 -16.17 1.13
N GLY A 183 44.23 -16.36 -0.10
CA GLY A 183 44.95 -17.06 -1.15
C GLY A 183 46.18 -16.31 -1.70
N GLY A 184 46.29 -14.99 -1.50
CA GLY A 184 47.31 -14.15 -2.13
C GLY A 184 48.75 -14.53 -1.78
N GLU A 185 49.02 -14.84 -0.52
CA GLU A 185 50.35 -15.29 -0.08
C GLU A 185 50.64 -16.73 -0.54
N GLN A 186 49.62 -17.59 -0.62
CA GLN A 186 49.78 -18.97 -1.08
C GLN A 186 50.08 -19.06 -2.58
N VAL A 187 49.41 -18.26 -3.44
CA VAL A 187 49.80 -18.20 -4.86
C VAL A 187 51.14 -17.51 -5.08
N ALA A 188 51.54 -16.56 -4.22
CA ALA A 188 52.88 -15.97 -4.28
C ALA A 188 53.97 -17.00 -3.92
N GLN A 189 53.74 -17.84 -2.89
CA GLN A 189 54.66 -18.91 -2.52
C GLN A 189 54.78 -19.96 -3.63
N MET A 190 53.66 -20.46 -4.16
CA MET A 190 53.66 -21.42 -5.28
C MET A 190 54.41 -20.88 -6.52
N ALA A 191 54.23 -19.60 -6.85
CA ALA A 191 54.91 -18.95 -7.98
C ALA A 191 56.41 -18.66 -7.72
N SER A 192 56.87 -18.80 -6.48
CA SER A 192 58.30 -18.77 -6.12
C SER A 192 58.87 -20.19 -6.19
N ASP A 193 58.20 -21.16 -5.59
CA ASP A 193 58.62 -22.57 -5.56
C ASP A 193 58.71 -23.18 -6.98
N GLU A 194 57.83 -22.78 -7.91
CA GLU A 194 57.86 -23.23 -9.31
C GLU A 194 59.10 -22.73 -10.09
N LYS A 195 59.69 -21.59 -9.70
CA LYS A 195 60.88 -21.02 -10.38
C LYS A 195 62.16 -21.76 -10.02
N ASP A 196 62.26 -22.29 -8.80
CA ASP A 196 63.43 -23.04 -8.34
C ASP A 196 63.50 -24.45 -8.96
N ILE A 197 62.38 -24.98 -9.47
CA ILE A 197 62.29 -26.32 -10.08
C ILE A 197 62.76 -26.33 -11.54
N HIS A 198 62.67 -25.20 -12.27
CA HIS A 198 62.94 -25.14 -13.72
C HIS A 198 64.27 -24.45 -14.11
N GLY A 199 65.14 -24.19 -13.13
CA GLY A 199 66.37 -23.40 -13.30
C GLY A 199 67.69 -24.20 -13.20
N ARG A 200 67.81 -25.34 -13.89
CA ARG A 200 69.04 -26.17 -13.88
C ARG A 200 69.44 -26.70 -15.25
#